data_AF-A0A973HKE9-F1
#
_entry.id   AF-A0A973HKE9-F1
#
_cell.length_a   1.000
_cell.length_b   1.000
_cell.length_c   1.000
_cell.angle_alpha   90.00
_cell.angle_beta   90.00
_cell.angle_gamma   90.00
#
_symmetry.space_group_name_H-M   'P 1'
#
loop_
_entity.id
_entity.type
_entity.pdbx_description
1 polymer ?
#
loop_
_entity_poly.entity_id
_entity_poly.type
_entity_poly.pdbx_seq_one_letter_code
_entity_poly.pdbx_strand_id
1 'polypeptide(L)'
;MLQTQTKHNLFKTTVCVVTVLSLLGCATYKPSNSHNLCSIFQGNIDWYKDAKAANERWGTPIPVMMAIMQQESNYVDTARPGYKYFLWVIPTGRISSAYGYPQALNGVWGEYKSSSARWGADRDEFDHAIDFIGWYTAGTQRLTGVSKWDAYGQYLAYHEGRGGYNKRSYKKKPWLMKVATKVKGRAASYSAQLTSCKASLDKKSSSWF
;
A
#
# COMPACT_ATOMS: atom_id res chain seq x y z
N MET A 1 -4.62 -15.16 -59.52
CA MET A 1 -3.68 -15.57 -58.43
C MET A 1 -3.22 -14.42 -57.53
N LEU A 2 -3.11 -13.17 -58.01
CA LEU A 2 -2.66 -12.02 -57.18
C LEU A 2 -3.68 -11.54 -56.12
N GLN A 3 -4.99 -11.66 -56.37
CA GLN A 3 -6.05 -11.20 -55.44
C GLN A 3 -6.26 -12.09 -54.21
N THR A 4 -5.93 -13.39 -54.29
CA THR A 4 -6.05 -14.31 -53.16
C THR A 4 -4.89 -14.16 -52.18
N GLN A 5 -3.66 -13.95 -52.69
CA GLN A 5 -2.47 -13.69 -51.88
C GLN A 5 -2.59 -12.40 -51.05
N THR A 6 -3.16 -11.34 -51.62
CA THR A 6 -3.39 -10.07 -50.93
C THR A 6 -4.42 -10.18 -49.80
N LYS A 7 -5.50 -10.94 -50.00
CA LYS A 7 -6.50 -11.20 -48.93
C LYS A 7 -5.92 -12.04 -47.78
N HIS A 8 -5.09 -13.05 -48.08
CA HIS A 8 -4.40 -13.84 -47.05
C HIS A 8 -3.38 -13.01 -46.26
N ASN A 9 -2.64 -12.12 -46.92
CA ASN A 9 -1.71 -11.21 -46.24
C ASN A 9 -2.47 -10.20 -45.37
N LEU A 10 -3.55 -9.60 -45.86
CA LEU A 10 -4.38 -8.67 -45.07
C LEU A 10 -5.00 -9.35 -43.84
N PHE A 11 -5.49 -10.59 -43.97
CA PHE A 11 -6.04 -11.35 -42.84
C PHE A 11 -4.96 -11.69 -41.80
N LYS A 12 -3.77 -12.13 -42.23
CA LYS A 12 -2.62 -12.39 -41.33
C LYS A 12 -2.17 -11.12 -40.62
N THR A 13 -2.07 -9.99 -41.31
CA THR A 13 -1.71 -8.70 -40.71
C THR A 13 -2.76 -8.26 -39.70
N THR A 14 -4.04 -8.42 -39.99
CA THR A 14 -5.15 -8.07 -39.07
C THR A 14 -5.13 -8.93 -37.81
N VAL A 15 -4.94 -10.25 -37.94
CA VAL A 15 -4.82 -11.17 -36.79
C VAL A 15 -3.60 -10.83 -35.93
N CYS A 16 -2.45 -10.51 -36.53
CA CYS A 16 -1.27 -10.07 -35.78
C CYS A 16 -1.51 -8.76 -35.03
N VAL A 17 -2.15 -7.77 -35.65
CA VAL A 17 -2.44 -6.46 -35.00
C VAL A 17 -3.42 -6.63 -33.82
N VAL A 18 -4.47 -7.44 -33.98
CA VAL A 18 -5.43 -7.73 -32.89
C VAL A 18 -4.77 -8.50 -31.74
N THR A 19 -3.85 -9.41 -32.04
CA THR A 19 -3.11 -10.19 -31.02
C THR A 19 -2.09 -9.31 -30.27
N VAL A 20 -1.44 -8.36 -30.95
CA VAL A 20 -0.51 -7.41 -30.32
C VAL A 20 -1.25 -6.39 -29.45
N LEU A 21 -2.44 -5.94 -29.86
CA LEU A 21 -3.26 -5.01 -29.07
C LEU A 21 -3.83 -5.65 -27.79
N SER A 22 -4.04 -6.96 -27.77
CA SER A 22 -4.51 -7.70 -26.59
C SER A 22 -3.40 -8.03 -25.57
N LEU A 23 -2.13 -7.70 -25.87
CA LEU A 23 -1.00 -7.78 -24.93
C LEU A 23 -0.71 -6.48 -24.18
N LEU A 24 -1.56 -5.46 -24.33
CA LEU A 24 -1.54 -4.28 -23.45
C LEU A 24 -2.01 -4.71 -22.05
N GLY A 25 -1.12 -5.33 -21.28
CA GLY A 25 -1.37 -5.74 -19.91
C GLY A 25 -1.82 -4.55 -19.07
N CYS A 26 -2.77 -4.79 -18.15
CA CYS A 26 -3.11 -3.82 -17.13
C CYS A 26 -1.88 -3.57 -16.25
N ALA A 27 -1.23 -2.41 -16.44
CA ALA A 27 -0.15 -1.99 -15.58
C ALA A 27 -0.74 -1.44 -14.27
N THR A 28 -0.46 -2.09 -13.14
CA THR A 28 -0.82 -1.57 -11.82
C THR A 28 -0.09 -0.24 -11.58
N TYR A 29 -0.83 0.76 -11.09
CA TYR A 29 -0.24 2.06 -10.77
C TYR A 29 0.85 1.93 -9.70
N LYS A 30 2.04 2.45 -10.00
CA LYS A 30 3.15 2.60 -9.06
C LYS A 30 3.67 4.03 -9.11
N PRO A 31 3.72 4.75 -7.97
CA PRO A 31 4.25 6.11 -7.97
C PRO A 31 5.70 6.18 -8.45
N SER A 32 5.97 7.08 -9.40
CA SER A 32 7.32 7.36 -9.89
C SER A 32 8.18 8.09 -8.85
N ASN A 33 7.56 8.91 -8.00
CA ASN A 33 8.20 9.56 -6.87
C ASN A 33 7.43 9.29 -5.58
N SER A 34 7.90 8.29 -4.83
CA SER A 34 7.29 7.94 -3.55
C SER A 34 7.51 8.99 -2.45
N HIS A 35 8.32 10.04 -2.64
CA HIS A 35 8.54 11.08 -1.62
C HIS A 35 7.63 12.31 -1.78
N ASN A 36 6.78 12.34 -2.80
CA ASN A 36 5.85 13.44 -3.07
C ASN A 36 4.39 12.94 -3.09
N LEU A 37 3.66 13.19 -1.99
CA LEU A 37 2.28 12.76 -1.80
C LEU A 37 1.32 13.38 -2.81
N CYS A 38 1.53 14.64 -3.18
CA CYS A 38 0.70 15.28 -4.20
C CYS A 38 0.87 14.60 -5.55
N SER A 39 2.11 14.26 -5.92
CA SER A 39 2.40 13.54 -7.15
C SER A 39 1.79 12.13 -7.14
N ILE A 40 1.84 11.42 -6.00
CA ILE A 40 1.17 10.13 -5.81
C ILE A 40 -0.33 10.25 -6.11
N PHE A 41 -1.02 11.17 -5.42
CA PHE A 41 -2.48 11.31 -5.54
C PHE A 41 -2.93 11.96 -6.86
N GLN A 42 -2.08 12.75 -7.51
CA GLN A 42 -2.36 13.27 -8.85
C GLN A 42 -2.19 12.19 -9.93
N GLY A 43 -1.27 11.23 -9.72
CA GLY A 43 -1.07 10.12 -10.64
C GLY A 43 -2.19 9.07 -10.55
N ASN A 44 -2.83 8.92 -9.40
CA ASN A 44 -4.03 8.13 -9.24
C ASN A 44 -5.00 8.80 -8.24
N ILE A 45 -6.08 9.37 -8.76
CA ILE A 45 -7.06 10.11 -7.94
C ILE A 45 -7.90 9.18 -7.07
N ASP A 46 -8.07 7.92 -7.46
CA ASP A 46 -8.84 6.95 -6.67
C ASP A 46 -8.08 6.58 -5.39
N TRP A 47 -6.75 6.51 -5.44
CA TRP A 47 -5.94 6.37 -4.21
C TRP A 47 -6.16 7.51 -3.21
N TYR A 48 -6.42 8.73 -3.69
CA TYR A 48 -6.78 9.83 -2.79
C TYR A 48 -8.17 9.63 -2.17
N LYS A 49 -9.15 9.19 -2.96
CA LYS A 49 -10.50 8.87 -2.47
C LYS A 49 -10.45 7.75 -1.42
N ASP A 50 -9.70 6.69 -1.69
CA ASP A 50 -9.54 5.55 -0.78
C ASP A 50 -8.86 5.96 0.53
N ALA A 51 -7.78 6.75 0.44
CA ALA A 51 -7.11 7.26 1.62
C ALA A 51 -8.01 8.20 2.45
N LYS A 52 -8.84 9.00 1.79
CA LYS A 52 -9.84 9.86 2.44
C LYS A 52 -10.93 9.01 3.11
N ALA A 53 -11.46 7.99 2.43
CA ALA A 53 -12.44 7.07 3.00
C ALA A 53 -11.89 6.33 4.24
N ALA A 54 -10.65 5.84 4.18
CA ALA A 54 -9.97 5.24 5.33
C ALA A 54 -9.75 6.24 6.47
N ASN A 55 -9.41 7.50 6.16
CA ASN A 55 -9.28 8.56 7.16
C ASN A 55 -10.61 8.90 7.83
N GLU A 56 -11.70 9.00 7.06
CA GLU A 56 -13.05 9.24 7.60
C GLU A 56 -13.52 8.08 8.48
N ARG A 57 -13.28 6.84 8.04
CA ARG A 57 -13.68 5.64 8.77
C ARG A 57 -12.91 5.43 10.07
N TRP A 58 -11.59 5.62 10.05
CA TRP A 58 -10.72 5.25 11.17
C TRP A 58 -10.16 6.44 11.93
N GLY A 59 -10.25 7.66 11.40
CA GLY A 59 -9.66 8.87 11.98
C GLY A 59 -8.14 8.94 11.92
N THR A 60 -7.47 8.00 11.25
CA THR A 60 -6.00 8.01 11.11
C THR A 60 -5.61 8.98 10.01
N PRO A 61 -4.68 9.92 10.24
CA PRO A 61 -4.31 10.91 9.23
C PRO A 61 -3.74 10.26 7.96
N ILE A 62 -4.18 10.73 6.79
CA ILE A 62 -3.69 10.27 5.48
C ILE A 62 -2.15 10.25 5.41
N PRO A 63 -1.42 11.30 5.85
CA PRO A 63 0.04 11.28 5.82
C PRO A 63 0.67 10.15 6.66
N VAL A 64 0.03 9.76 7.76
CA VAL A 64 0.52 8.67 8.63
C VAL A 64 0.32 7.33 7.93
N MET A 65 -0.88 7.06 7.40
CA MET A 65 -1.16 5.80 6.70
C MET A 65 -0.25 5.62 5.49
N MET A 66 -0.08 6.68 4.69
CA MET A 66 0.80 6.67 3.52
C MET A 66 2.28 6.52 3.90
N ALA A 67 2.73 7.16 4.98
CA ALA A 67 4.12 7.01 5.43
C ALA A 67 4.45 5.60 5.92
N ILE A 68 3.50 4.92 6.57
CA ILE A 68 3.59 3.51 6.95
C ILE A 68 3.64 2.65 5.68
N MET A 69 2.71 2.81 4.75
CA MET A 69 2.67 2.04 3.51
C MET A 69 3.96 2.19 2.67
N GLN A 70 4.51 3.42 2.57
CA GLN A 70 5.79 3.64 1.90
C GLN A 70 6.92 2.88 2.58
N GLN A 71 6.90 2.79 3.91
CA GLN A 71 7.94 2.07 4.65
C GLN A 71 7.83 0.56 4.48
N GLU A 72 6.62 0.02 4.45
CA GLU A 72 6.37 -1.42 4.38
C GLU A 72 6.64 -1.98 2.98
N SER A 73 6.17 -1.31 1.93
CA SER A 73 6.24 -1.84 0.56
C SER A 73 6.83 -0.87 -0.45
N ASN A 74 7.02 0.40 -0.09
CA ASN A 74 7.30 1.48 -1.03
C ASN A 74 6.28 1.50 -2.19
N TYR A 75 5.00 1.27 -1.85
CA TYR A 75 3.88 1.22 -2.78
C TYR A 75 4.01 0.11 -3.84
N VAL A 76 4.59 -1.03 -3.46
CA VAL A 76 4.63 -2.24 -4.29
C VAL A 76 3.54 -3.22 -3.84
N ASP A 77 2.53 -3.39 -4.69
CA ASP A 77 1.36 -4.25 -4.51
C ASP A 77 1.71 -5.71 -4.17
N THR A 78 2.80 -6.23 -4.74
CA THR A 78 3.23 -7.63 -4.63
C THR A 78 4.42 -7.83 -3.71
N ALA A 79 4.75 -6.85 -2.87
CA ALA A 79 5.89 -6.91 -1.95
C ALA A 79 5.84 -8.18 -1.08
N ARG A 80 6.95 -8.93 -1.04
CA ARG A 80 7.09 -10.18 -0.28
C ARG A 80 8.47 -10.25 0.40
N PRO A 81 8.55 -10.84 1.60
CA PRO A 81 9.82 -11.07 2.27
C PRO A 81 10.67 -12.08 1.50
N GLY A 82 11.97 -12.11 1.81
CA GLY A 82 12.90 -13.10 1.24
C GLY A 82 12.52 -14.56 1.54
N TYR A 83 13.23 -15.49 0.92
CA TYR A 83 13.08 -16.92 1.16
C TYR A 83 13.94 -17.40 2.35
N LYS A 84 13.47 -18.44 3.03
CA LYS A 84 14.28 -19.31 3.88
C LYS A 84 14.93 -20.34 2.99
N TYR A 85 16.19 -20.69 3.28
CA TYR A 85 16.95 -21.66 2.50
C TYR A 85 17.34 -22.87 3.37
N PHE A 86 17.14 -24.07 2.85
CA PHE A 86 17.70 -25.32 3.35
C PHE A 86 19.04 -25.59 2.65
N LEU A 87 20.06 -25.92 3.44
CA LEU A 87 21.46 -26.11 2.99
C LEU A 87 21.97 -24.94 2.11
N TRP A 88 21.51 -23.72 2.40
CA TRP A 88 21.89 -22.48 1.69
C TRP A 88 21.49 -22.39 0.20
N VAL A 89 20.83 -23.40 -0.37
CA VAL A 89 20.55 -23.47 -1.81
C VAL A 89 19.09 -23.79 -2.17
N ILE A 90 18.35 -24.51 -1.32
CA ILE A 90 16.96 -24.90 -1.62
C ILE A 90 15.98 -23.97 -0.88
N PRO A 91 15.17 -23.15 -1.57
CA PRO A 91 14.16 -22.33 -0.90
C PRO A 91 13.05 -23.21 -0.31
N THR A 92 12.88 -23.20 1.02
CA THR A 92 11.87 -24.02 1.72
C THR A 92 10.59 -23.27 2.08
N GLY A 93 10.55 -21.97 1.80
CA GLY A 93 9.40 -21.11 2.07
C GLY A 93 9.81 -19.66 2.26
N ARG A 94 8.84 -18.77 2.46
CA ARG A 94 9.12 -17.36 2.76
C ARG A 94 9.50 -17.17 4.23
N ILE A 95 10.28 -16.13 4.53
CA ILE A 95 10.71 -15.79 5.91
C ILE A 95 9.50 -15.53 6.81
N SER A 96 8.46 -14.88 6.27
CA SER A 96 7.18 -14.66 6.93
C SER A 96 6.03 -14.72 5.92
N SER A 97 4.79 -14.67 6.42
CA SER A 97 3.57 -14.56 5.61
C SER A 97 3.18 -13.13 5.26
N ALA A 98 4.09 -12.16 5.46
CA ALA A 98 3.88 -10.77 5.10
C ALA A 98 3.68 -10.65 3.57
N TYR A 99 2.68 -9.88 3.16
CA TYR A 99 2.36 -9.71 1.75
C TYR A 99 1.75 -8.34 1.46
N GLY A 100 2.05 -7.86 0.26
CA GLY A 100 1.46 -6.72 -0.42
C GLY A 100 1.76 -5.36 0.20
N TYR A 101 0.96 -4.36 -0.17
CA TYR A 101 1.13 -2.98 0.28
C TYR A 101 1.35 -2.84 1.80
N PRO A 102 0.57 -3.52 2.68
CA PRO A 102 0.66 -3.32 4.11
C PRO A 102 1.69 -4.22 4.80
N GLN A 103 2.32 -5.16 4.07
CA GLN A 103 3.15 -6.24 4.62
C GLN A 103 2.48 -7.00 5.79
N ALA A 104 1.14 -7.12 5.74
CA ALA A 104 0.38 -7.76 6.81
C ALA A 104 0.55 -9.29 6.79
N LEU A 105 0.73 -9.88 7.98
CA LEU A 105 0.73 -11.33 8.17
C LEU A 105 -0.67 -11.92 7.97
N ASN A 106 -0.77 -13.18 7.54
CA ASN A 106 -2.06 -13.85 7.30
C ASN A 106 -3.03 -13.77 8.49
N GLY A 107 -2.53 -13.96 9.72
CA GLY A 107 -3.38 -13.91 10.93
C GLY A 107 -4.00 -12.53 11.15
N VAL A 108 -3.17 -11.48 11.12
CA VAL A 108 -3.62 -10.10 11.33
C VAL A 108 -4.54 -9.64 10.18
N TRP A 109 -4.24 -10.05 8.94
CA TRP A 109 -5.13 -9.78 7.81
C TRP A 109 -6.50 -10.45 7.98
N GLY A 110 -6.52 -11.70 8.43
CA GLY A 110 -7.75 -12.43 8.74
C GLY A 110 -8.60 -11.73 9.80
N GLU A 111 -7.98 -11.25 10.89
CA GLU A 111 -8.65 -10.46 11.92
C GLU A 111 -9.25 -9.16 11.38
N TYR A 112 -8.54 -8.47 10.49
CA TYR A 112 -9.07 -7.30 9.81
C TYR A 112 -10.30 -7.66 8.97
N LYS A 113 -10.21 -8.67 8.11
CA LYS A 113 -11.33 -9.05 7.22
C LYS A 113 -12.59 -9.38 8.01
N SER A 114 -12.45 -10.14 9.10
CA SER A 114 -13.58 -10.51 9.95
C SER A 114 -14.14 -9.33 10.74
N SER A 115 -13.28 -8.53 11.38
CA SER A 115 -13.72 -7.42 12.24
C SER A 115 -14.21 -6.18 11.49
N SER A 116 -13.85 -6.03 10.21
CA SER A 116 -14.26 -4.90 9.36
C SER A 116 -15.32 -5.26 8.31
N ALA A 117 -15.82 -6.51 8.33
CA ALA A 117 -16.75 -7.08 7.35
C ALA A 117 -16.26 -7.02 5.88
N ARG A 118 -14.94 -7.09 5.66
CA ARG A 118 -14.32 -7.05 4.32
C ARG A 118 -13.76 -8.42 3.92
N TRP A 119 -14.64 -9.40 3.73
CA TRP A 119 -14.25 -10.80 3.47
C TRP A 119 -13.44 -11.00 2.18
N GLY A 120 -13.72 -10.19 1.16
CA GLY A 120 -13.03 -10.17 -0.13
C GLY A 120 -11.82 -9.26 -0.20
N ALA A 121 -11.36 -8.67 0.91
CA ALA A 121 -10.22 -7.77 0.86
C ALA A 121 -8.90 -8.47 0.49
N ASP A 122 -8.15 -7.85 -0.43
CA ASP A 122 -6.82 -8.29 -0.86
C ASP A 122 -5.71 -7.30 -0.43
N ARG A 123 -4.52 -7.84 -0.13
CA ARG A 123 -3.36 -7.07 0.36
C ARG A 123 -2.63 -6.32 -0.75
N ASP A 124 -2.86 -6.70 -2.00
CA ASP A 124 -2.29 -6.07 -3.20
C ASP A 124 -3.24 -5.05 -3.84
N GLU A 125 -4.44 -4.83 -3.27
CA GLU A 125 -5.34 -3.74 -3.63
C GLU A 125 -5.15 -2.55 -2.68
N PHE A 126 -4.97 -1.34 -3.24
CA PHE A 126 -4.59 -0.16 -2.46
C PHE A 126 -5.67 0.24 -1.44
N ASP A 127 -6.94 0.24 -1.84
CA ASP A 127 -8.08 0.63 -0.98
C ASP A 127 -8.22 -0.32 0.23
N HIS A 128 -8.00 -1.61 0.02
CA HIS A 128 -7.98 -2.64 1.04
C HIS A 128 -6.80 -2.47 1.98
N ALA A 129 -5.61 -2.20 1.45
CA ALA A 129 -4.40 -2.01 2.22
C ALA A 129 -4.40 -0.72 3.06
N ILE A 130 -4.85 0.40 2.50
CA ILE A 130 -4.89 1.68 3.23
C ILE A 130 -5.95 1.66 4.33
N ASP A 131 -7.11 1.04 4.08
CA ASP A 131 -8.15 0.80 5.10
C ASP A 131 -7.65 -0.13 6.21
N PHE A 132 -6.89 -1.18 5.88
CA PHE A 132 -6.23 -2.03 6.87
C PHE A 132 -5.27 -1.24 7.78
N ILE A 133 -4.43 -0.36 7.21
CA ILE A 133 -3.53 0.48 8.01
C ILE A 133 -4.33 1.42 8.92
N GLY A 134 -5.43 1.99 8.41
CA GLY A 134 -6.39 2.78 9.20
C GLY A 134 -6.98 1.98 10.36
N TRP A 135 -7.53 0.79 10.09
CA TRP A 135 -8.06 -0.14 11.08
C TRP A 135 -7.01 -0.51 12.15
N TYR A 136 -5.79 -0.83 11.72
CA TYR A 136 -4.74 -1.27 12.61
C TYR A 136 -4.36 -0.14 13.58
N THR A 137 -4.10 1.06 13.06
CA THR A 137 -3.72 2.25 13.83
C THR A 137 -4.83 2.72 14.77
N ALA A 138 -6.10 2.62 14.36
CA ALA A 138 -7.24 2.87 15.23
C ALA A 138 -7.31 1.89 16.41
N GLY A 139 -7.16 0.59 16.13
CA GLY A 139 -7.09 -0.42 17.19
C GLY A 139 -5.86 -0.24 18.09
N THR A 140 -4.74 0.22 17.53
CA THR A 140 -3.52 0.53 18.29
C THR A 140 -3.75 1.69 19.24
N GLN A 141 -4.32 2.81 18.78
CA GLN A 141 -4.69 3.93 19.66
C GLN A 141 -5.57 3.45 20.82
N ARG A 142 -6.59 2.64 20.53
CA ARG A 142 -7.52 2.13 21.55
C ARG A 142 -6.82 1.27 22.61
N LEU A 143 -5.83 0.48 22.23
CA LEU A 143 -5.19 -0.53 23.10
C LEU A 143 -3.88 -0.05 23.77
N THR A 144 -3.24 0.97 23.24
CA THR A 144 -1.95 1.47 23.76
C THR A 144 -1.99 2.95 24.15
N GLY A 145 -3.03 3.68 23.76
CA GLY A 145 -3.16 5.13 23.98
C GLY A 145 -2.33 5.99 23.02
N VAL A 146 -1.52 5.39 22.14
CA VAL A 146 -0.70 6.14 21.18
C VAL A 146 -1.58 6.90 20.19
N SER A 147 -1.35 8.20 20.04
CA SER A 147 -2.14 9.04 19.13
C SER A 147 -2.07 8.54 17.70
N LYS A 148 -3.17 8.65 16.94
CA LYS A 148 -3.17 8.38 15.49
C LYS A 148 -2.26 9.35 14.72
N TRP A 149 -1.99 10.53 15.28
CA TRP A 149 -1.05 11.52 14.73
C TRP A 149 0.41 11.22 15.05
N ASP A 150 0.69 10.34 16.01
CA ASP A 150 2.06 9.95 16.36
C ASP A 150 2.56 8.85 15.42
N ALA A 151 3.02 9.24 14.23
CA ALA A 151 3.57 8.31 13.24
C ALA A 151 4.74 7.46 13.79
N TYR A 152 5.54 7.99 14.72
CA TYR A 152 6.64 7.24 15.32
C TYR A 152 6.10 6.10 16.19
N GLY A 153 5.22 6.42 17.13
CA GLY A 153 4.62 5.44 18.02
C GLY A 153 3.72 4.45 17.29
N GLN A 154 2.94 4.90 16.30
CA GLN A 154 2.12 4.04 15.45
C GLN A 154 2.98 3.03 14.68
N TYR A 155 4.10 3.47 14.09
CA TYR A 155 4.98 2.55 13.37
C TYR A 155 5.67 1.54 14.28
N LEU A 156 6.12 1.96 15.47
CA LEU A 156 6.66 1.03 16.46
C LEU A 156 5.64 -0.05 16.85
N ALA A 157 4.38 0.33 17.04
CA ALA A 157 3.31 -0.61 17.35
C ALA A 157 2.92 -1.49 16.17
N TYR A 158 2.96 -0.95 14.95
CA TYR A 158 2.72 -1.69 13.71
C TYR A 158 3.75 -2.82 13.54
N HIS A 159 5.03 -2.54 13.83
CA HIS A 159 6.11 -3.50 13.72
C HIS A 159 6.18 -4.50 14.88
N GLU A 160 6.06 -4.05 16.13
CA GLU A 160 6.20 -4.93 17.31
C GLU A 160 4.90 -5.66 17.68
N GLY A 161 3.78 -5.25 17.10
CA GLY A 161 2.46 -5.53 17.64
C GLY A 161 2.15 -4.68 18.88
N ARG A 162 0.85 -4.51 19.16
CA ARG A 162 0.34 -3.68 20.27
C ARG A 162 0.87 -4.11 21.64
N GLY A 163 0.95 -5.43 21.89
CA GLY A 163 1.50 -5.98 23.13
C GLY A 163 3.01 -5.76 23.27
N GLY A 164 3.78 -5.91 22.17
CA GLY A 164 5.22 -5.64 22.15
C GLY A 164 5.53 -4.16 22.38
N TYR A 165 4.72 -3.27 21.79
CA TYR A 165 4.79 -1.84 22.03
C TYR A 165 4.55 -1.47 23.50
N ASN A 166 3.50 -1.99 24.12
CA ASN A 166 3.21 -1.76 25.55
C ASN A 166 4.35 -2.28 26.45
N LYS A 167 4.95 -3.43 26.10
CA LYS A 167 6.14 -3.99 26.76
C LYS A 167 7.45 -3.26 26.40
N ARG A 168 7.39 -2.27 25.50
CA ARG A 168 8.53 -1.47 25.02
C ARG A 168 9.68 -2.31 24.45
N SER A 169 9.37 -3.43 23.78
CA SER A 169 10.39 -4.33 23.21
C SER A 169 11.28 -3.65 22.17
N TYR A 170 10.77 -2.62 21.49
CA TYR A 170 11.51 -1.79 20.54
C TYR A 170 12.73 -1.08 21.15
N LYS A 171 12.79 -0.87 22.47
CA LYS A 171 13.96 -0.24 23.12
C LYS A 171 15.25 -1.04 22.93
N LYS A 172 15.14 -2.36 22.71
CA LYS A 172 16.26 -3.25 22.41
C LYS A 172 16.62 -3.29 20.92
N LYS A 173 15.90 -2.54 20.08
CA LYS A 173 16.06 -2.52 18.61
C LYS A 173 16.37 -1.09 18.13
N PRO A 174 17.61 -0.59 18.30
CA PRO A 174 17.99 0.77 17.85
C PRO A 174 17.70 1.03 16.37
N TRP A 175 17.83 0.01 15.53
CA TRP A 175 17.50 0.10 14.11
C TRP A 175 16.01 0.42 13.89
N LEU A 176 15.10 -0.19 14.67
CA LEU A 176 13.66 0.00 14.53
C LEU A 176 13.26 1.42 14.94
N MET A 177 13.85 1.94 16.03
CA MET A 177 13.65 3.33 16.43
C MET A 177 14.12 4.31 15.36
N LYS A 178 15.24 4.03 14.67
CA LYS A 178 15.69 4.84 13.52
C LYS A 178 14.70 4.79 12.36
N VAL A 179 14.13 3.62 12.05
CA VAL A 179 13.10 3.50 11.00
C VAL A 179 11.83 4.26 11.40
N ALA A 180 11.35 4.12 12.63
CA ALA A 180 10.20 4.88 13.14
C ALA A 180 10.42 6.40 13.05
N THR A 181 11.64 6.89 13.30
CA THR A 181 12.00 8.30 13.09
C THR A 181 11.90 8.70 11.62
N LYS A 182 12.33 7.84 10.67
CA LYS A 182 12.15 8.10 9.24
C LYS A 182 10.68 8.17 8.85
N VAL A 183 9.84 7.27 9.36
CA VAL A 183 8.39 7.27 9.12
C VAL A 183 7.75 8.55 9.67
N LYS A 184 8.15 9.00 10.87
CA LYS A 184 7.71 10.28 11.42
C LYS A 184 8.08 11.47 10.52
N GLY A 185 9.34 11.54 10.07
CA GLY A 185 9.78 12.60 9.16
C GLY A 185 9.00 12.60 7.84
N ARG A 186 8.78 11.42 7.26
CA ARG A 186 7.98 11.24 6.05
C ARG A 186 6.53 11.68 6.23
N ALA A 187 5.88 11.28 7.33
CA ALA A 187 4.51 11.70 7.64
C ALA A 187 4.41 13.22 7.77
N ALA A 188 5.42 13.89 8.36
CA ALA A 188 5.47 15.34 8.42
C ALA A 188 5.61 15.99 7.04
N SER A 189 6.51 15.50 6.20
CA SER A 189 6.67 15.98 4.81
C SER A 189 5.39 15.78 3.99
N TYR A 190 4.77 14.61 4.10
CA TYR A 190 3.49 14.30 3.47
C TYR A 190 2.36 15.20 3.96
N SER A 191 2.33 15.56 5.24
CA SER A 191 1.34 16.49 5.79
C SER A 191 1.48 17.89 5.17
N ALA A 192 2.72 18.40 5.07
CA ALA A 192 3.01 19.68 4.44
C ALA A 192 2.63 19.68 2.95
N GLN A 193 2.97 18.61 2.23
CA GLN A 193 2.60 18.44 0.82
C GLN A 193 1.07 18.35 0.65
N LEU A 194 0.38 17.52 1.44
CA LEU A 194 -1.06 17.37 1.34
C LEU A 194 -1.76 18.71 1.50
N THR A 195 -1.31 19.54 2.44
CA THR A 195 -1.84 20.88 2.66
C THR A 195 -1.80 21.74 1.39
N SER A 196 -0.75 21.65 0.58
CA SER A 196 -0.61 22.48 -0.63
C SER A 196 -1.44 22.00 -1.82
N CYS A 197 -1.78 20.71 -1.91
CA CYS A 197 -2.53 20.15 -3.04
C CYS A 197 -3.94 19.67 -2.71
N LYS A 198 -4.35 19.65 -1.43
CA LYS A 198 -5.64 19.11 -0.98
C LYS A 198 -6.83 19.70 -1.73
N ALA A 199 -6.90 21.03 -1.87
CA ALA A 199 -8.02 21.67 -2.58
C ALA A 199 -8.15 21.22 -4.05
N SER A 200 -7.01 21.04 -4.73
CA SER A 200 -6.98 20.55 -6.11
C SER A 200 -7.41 19.08 -6.20
N LEU A 201 -6.93 18.24 -5.26
CA LEU A 201 -7.33 16.85 -5.16
C LEU A 201 -8.81 16.69 -4.84
N ASP A 202 -9.34 17.47 -3.88
CA ASP A 202 -10.77 17.47 -3.52
C ASP A 202 -11.65 17.87 -4.73
N LYS A 203 -11.26 18.90 -5.48
CA LYS A 203 -11.94 19.30 -6.73
C LYS A 203 -11.93 18.18 -7.77
N LYS A 204 -10.77 17.54 -8.00
CA LYS A 204 -10.67 16.43 -8.96
C LYS A 204 -11.49 15.21 -8.54
N SER A 205 -11.50 14.90 -7.24
CA SER A 205 -12.22 13.74 -6.70
C SER A 205 -13.74 13.87 -6.79
N SER A 206 -14.26 15.11 -6.80
CA SER A 206 -15.70 15.41 -6.88
C SER A 206 -16.21 15.61 -8.31
N SER A 207 -15.34 15.96 -9.26
CA SER A 207 -15.71 16.28 -10.65
C SER A 207 -15.95 15.06 -11.56
N TRP A 208 -15.98 13.84 -11.01
CA TRP A 208 -16.18 12.60 -11.77
C TRP A 208 -17.59 12.01 -11.54
N PHE A 209 -18.56 12.92 -11.36
CA PHE A 209 -20.00 12.70 -11.41
C PHE A 209 -20.63 13.77 -12.30
#